data_AF-A0A318SBQ0-F1
#
_entry.id   AF-A0A318SBQ0-F1
#
_cell.length_a   1.000
_cell.length_b   1.000
_cell.length_c   1.000
_cell.angle_alpha   90.00
_cell.angle_beta   90.00
_cell.angle_gamma   90.00
#
_symmetry.space_group_name_H-M   'P 1'
#
loop_
_entity.id
_entity.type
_entity.pdbx_description
1 polymer ?
#
loop_
_entity_poly.entity_id
_entity_poly.type
_entity_poly.pdbx_seq_one_letter_code
_entity_poly.pdbx_strand_id
1 'polypeptide(L)' 'MTPSASTTLTPNQAEQLHARVRAGEKKTILAGEYGISRETLYGYLKANSDKEGTS' A
#
# COMPACT_ATOMS: atom_id res chain seq x y z
N MET A 1 -22.07 1.74 -11.11
CA MET A 1 -20.87 1.91 -10.27
C MET A 1 -20.16 0.57 -10.22
N THR A 2 -19.29 0.31 -11.17
CA THR A 2 -18.60 -0.98 -11.35
C THR A 2 -17.45 -1.08 -10.33
N PRO A 3 -17.39 -2.11 -9.47
CA PRO A 3 -16.17 -2.39 -8.73
C PRO A 3 -15.16 -3.00 -9.70
N SER A 4 -14.25 -2.18 -10.22
CA SER A 4 -13.08 -2.70 -10.93
C SER A 4 -12.23 -3.45 -9.92
N ALA A 5 -12.37 -4.77 -9.91
CA ALA A 5 -11.52 -5.71 -9.18
C ALA A 5 -10.12 -5.75 -9.82
N SER A 6 -9.43 -4.62 -9.79
CA SER A 6 -8.05 -4.48 -10.20
C SER A 6 -7.22 -4.53 -8.92
N THR A 7 -6.64 -5.69 -8.63
CA THR A 7 -5.79 -6.02 -7.46
C THR A 7 -4.49 -5.18 -7.38
N THR A 8 -4.43 -4.09 -8.12
CA THR A 8 -3.27 -3.20 -8.24
C THR A 8 -3.70 -1.80 -7.83
N LEU A 9 -3.19 -1.34 -6.70
CA LEU A 9 -3.32 0.05 -6.29
C LEU A 9 -2.75 0.95 -7.39
N THR A 10 -3.48 2.01 -7.69
CA THR A 10 -2.92 3.10 -8.51
C THR A 10 -1.71 3.71 -7.81
N PRO A 11 -0.76 4.30 -8.53
CA PRO A 11 0.42 4.94 -7.92
C PRO A 11 0.02 5.96 -6.85
N ASN A 12 -1.05 6.73 -7.08
CA ASN A 12 -1.58 7.68 -6.10
C ASN A 12 -2.09 6.99 -4.80
N GLN A 13 -2.75 5.84 -4.93
CA GLN A 13 -3.17 5.06 -3.76
C GLN A 13 -1.99 4.42 -3.04
N ALA A 14 -0.97 3.97 -3.75
CA ALA A 14 0.25 3.46 -3.15
C ALA A 14 0.94 4.56 -2.33
N GLU A 15 1.11 5.77 -2.87
CA GLU A 15 1.70 6.89 -2.14
C GLU A 15 0.92 7.24 -0.87
N GLN A 16 -0.42 7.27 -0.94
CA GLN A 16 -1.25 7.48 0.25
C GLN A 16 -1.14 6.34 1.26
N LEU A 17 -1.08 5.09 0.80
CA LEU A 17 -0.87 3.93 1.65
C LEU A 17 0.47 4.05 2.39
N HIS A 18 1.54 4.41 1.69
CA HIS A 18 2.86 4.63 2.27
C HIS A 18 2.87 5.77 3.28
N ALA A 19 2.24 6.91 2.95
CA ALA A 19 2.15 8.05 3.85
C ALA A 19 1.43 7.68 5.15
N ARG A 20 0.32 6.93 5.07
CA ARG A 20 -0.41 6.44 6.24
C ARG A 20 0.42 5.44 7.05
N VAL A 21 1.09 4.48 6.39
CA VAL A 21 1.98 3.54 7.08
C VAL A 21 3.13 4.28 7.79
N ARG A 22 3.73 5.30 7.17
CA ARG A 22 4.76 6.16 7.79
C ARG A 22 4.22 6.97 8.97
N ALA A 23 2.94 7.37 8.92
CA ALA A 23 2.25 8.02 10.04
C ALA A 23 1.97 7.07 11.23
N GLY A 24 2.26 5.78 11.10
CA GLY A 24 2.06 4.77 12.15
C GLY A 24 0.67 4.12 12.15
N GLU A 25 -0.13 4.35 11.10
CA GLU A 25 -1.41 3.68 10.94
C GLU A 25 -1.27 2.15 10.89
N LYS A 26 -2.29 1.46 11.37
CA LYS A 26 -2.29 -0.01 11.40
C LYS A 26 -2.43 -0.56 9.99
N LYS A 27 -1.37 -1.20 9.52
CA LYS A 27 -1.28 -1.95 8.26
C LYS A 27 -2.48 -2.86 7.98
N THR A 28 -3.06 -3.46 9.02
CA THR A 28 -4.24 -4.34 8.91
C THR A 28 -5.53 -3.58 8.57
N ILE A 29 -5.69 -2.36 9.08
CA ILE A 29 -6.82 -1.48 8.76
C ILE A 29 -6.66 -0.96 7.34
N LEU A 30 -5.46 -0.47 7.01
CA LEU A 30 -5.14 0.00 5.67
C LEU A 30 -5.35 -1.10 4.61
N ALA A 31 -4.92 -2.33 4.86
CA ALA A 31 -5.18 -3.43 3.92
C ALA A 31 -6.69 -3.59 3.61
N GLY A 32 -7.54 -3.53 4.64
CA GLY A 32 -9.00 -3.61 4.47
C GLY A 32 -9.59 -2.40 3.74
N GLU A 33 -9.19 -1.18 4.11
CA GLU A 33 -9.65 0.07 3.49
C GLU A 33 -9.33 0.15 2.00
N TYR A 34 -8.15 -0.33 1.63
CA TYR A 34 -7.68 -0.35 0.25
C TYR A 34 -8.11 -1.61 -0.51
N GLY A 35 -8.82 -2.55 0.14
CA GLY A 35 -9.29 -3.79 -0.47
C GLY A 35 -8.16 -4.73 -0.90
N ILE A 36 -6.99 -4.63 -0.27
CA ILE A 36 -5.79 -5.41 -0.61
C ILE A 36 -5.42 -6.40 0.48
N SER A 37 -4.79 -7.50 0.09
CA SER A 37 -4.23 -8.46 1.05
C SER A 37 -3.02 -7.88 1.77
N ARG A 38 -2.73 -8.41 2.97
CA ARG A 38 -1.50 -8.08 3.70
C ARG A 38 -0.27 -8.38 2.85
N GLU A 39 -0.27 -9.47 2.10
CA GLU A 39 0.81 -9.82 1.16
C GLU A 39 1.03 -8.71 0.12
N THR A 40 -0.05 -8.22 -0.49
CA THR A 40 -0.02 -7.09 -1.43
C THR A 40 0.53 -5.83 -0.77
N LEU A 41 0.07 -5.52 0.45
CA LEU A 41 0.58 -4.41 1.24
C LEU A 41 2.09 -4.51 1.46
N TYR A 42 2.60 -5.67 1.90
CA TYR A 42 4.05 -5.90 2.06
C TYR A 42 4.80 -5.80 0.73
N GLY A 43 4.21 -6.23 -0.39
CA GLY A 43 4.76 -6.06 -1.72
C GLY A 43 4.97 -4.58 -2.07
N TYR A 44 3.96 -3.74 -1.85
CA TYR A 44 4.06 -2.29 -2.04
C TYR A 44 5.06 -1.64 -1.08
N LEU A 45 5.02 -2.02 0.21
CA LEU A 45 5.98 -1.54 1.21
C LEU A 45 7.42 -1.85 0.82
N LYS A 46 7.70 -3.09 0.39
CA LYS A 46 9.03 -3.52 -0.02
C LYS A 46 9.52 -2.80 -1.28
N ALA A 47 8.66 -2.62 -2.28
CA ALA A 47 9.00 -1.93 -3.52
C ALA A 47 9.41 -0.46 -3.31
N ASN A 48 8.98 0.16 -2.21
CA ASN A 48 9.33 1.53 -1.86
C ASN A 48 10.45 1.62 -0.80
N SER A 49 10.62 0.60 0.04
CA SER A 49 11.79 0.49 0.94
C SER A 49 13.11 0.35 0.16
N ASP A 50 13.06 -0.23 -1.05
CA ASP A 50 14.19 -0.29 -1.98
C ASP A 50 14.66 1.10 -2.44
N LYS A 51 13.78 2.12 -2.39
CA LYS A 51 14.08 3.49 -2.85
C LYS A 51 14.72 4.40 -1.80
N GLU A 52 14.77 4.02 -0.52
CA GLU A 52 15.13 4.94 0.59
C GLU A 52 16.28 4.44 1.50
N GLY A 53 17.09 3.47 1.08
CA GLY A 53 18.21 3.04 1.90
C GLY A 53 19.06 1.88 1.39
N THR A 54 19.84 2.12 0.34
CA THR A 54 21.23 1.63 0.26
C THR A 54 21.99 2.47 -0.78
N SER A 55 22.48 3.64 -0.37
CA SER A 55 23.77 4.24 -0.77
C SER A 55 23.98 5.52 0.03
#